data_AF-A0A8T5J781-F1
#
_entry.id   AF-A0A8T5J781-F1
#
_cell.length_a   1.000
_cell.length_b   1.000
_cell.length_c   1.000
_cell.angle_alpha   90.00
_cell.angle_beta   90.00
_cell.angle_gamma   90.00
#
_symmetry.space_group_name_H-M   'P 1'
#
loop_
_entity.id
_entity.type
_entity.pdbx_description
1 polymer ?
#
loop_
_entity_poly.entity_id
_entity_poly.type
_entity_poly.pdbx_seq_one_letter_code
_entity_poly.pdbx_strand_id
1 'polypeptide(L)' 'MGEEFATVLEWRGSQEIGLRLAALIPDGISSNLSQESIEQEGGASLYKLEINVEADSLQELRQIVDDLLALFSDQDQ' A
#
# COMPACT_ATOMS: atom_id res chain seq x y z
N MET A 1 -8.49 28.02 -1.59
CA MET A 1 -7.16 27.38 -1.64
C MET A 1 -7.11 26.50 -0.40
N GLY A 2 -7.48 25.23 -0.58
CA GLY A 2 -7.40 24.24 0.48
C GLY A 2 -6.01 23.61 0.46
N GLU A 3 -5.54 23.16 1.61
CA GLU A 3 -4.35 22.34 1.73
C GLU A 3 -4.69 20.94 1.20
N GLU A 4 -3.86 20.40 0.31
CA GLU A 4 -3.99 19.02 -0.18
C GLU A 4 -3.10 18.13 0.71
N PHE A 5 -3.69 17.06 1.27
CA PHE A 5 -2.99 16.14 2.17
C PHE A 5 -2.73 14.82 1.45
N ALA A 6 -1.49 14.36 1.51
CA ALA A 6 -1.10 13.11 0.87
C ALA A 6 -0.23 12.25 1.79
N THR A 7 -0.32 10.94 1.64
CA THR A 7 0.59 9.98 2.27
C THR A 7 0.84 8.79 1.35
N VAL A 8 1.94 8.08 1.61
CA VAL A 8 2.34 6.90 0.86
C VAL A 8 2.45 5.73 1.84
N LEU A 9 1.67 4.68 1.62
CA LEU A 9 1.87 3.40 2.28
C LEU A 9 2.77 2.52 1.41
N GLU A 10 3.82 2.00 2.02
CA GLU A 10 4.73 1.04 1.39
C GLU A 10 4.64 -0.29 2.13
N TRP A 11 4.36 -1.35 1.38
CA TRP A 11 4.43 -2.72 1.85
C TRP A 11 5.50 -3.47 1.08
N ARG A 12 6.26 -4.34 1.77
CA ARG A 12 7.28 -5.21 1.17
C ARG A 12 7.09 -6.65 1.60
N GLY A 13 7.09 -7.58 0.65
CA GLY A 13 6.97 -9.01 0.96
C GLY A 13 6.92 -9.89 -0.27
N SER A 14 6.23 -11.02 -0.18
CA SER A 14 6.09 -11.99 -1.28
C SER A 14 5.13 -11.51 -2.37
N GLN A 15 5.31 -12.02 -3.59
CA GLN A 15 4.42 -11.68 -4.71
C GLN A 15 2.95 -11.98 -4.41
N GLU A 16 2.68 -13.14 -3.82
CA GLU A 16 1.31 -13.59 -3.54
C GLU A 16 0.56 -12.64 -2.61
N ILE A 17 1.20 -12.21 -1.53
CA ILE A 17 0.58 -11.26 -0.60
C ILE A 17 0.45 -9.89 -1.27
N GLY A 18 1.48 -9.42 -1.98
CA GLY A 18 1.41 -8.13 -2.69
C GLY A 18 0.27 -8.06 -3.71
N LEU A 19 0.00 -9.15 -4.45
CA LEU A 19 -1.13 -9.23 -5.38
C LEU A 19 -2.48 -9.23 -4.66
N ARG A 20 -2.59 -9.92 -3.50
CA ARG A 20 -3.82 -9.91 -2.69
C ARG A 20 -4.11 -8.52 -2.13
N LEU A 21 -3.09 -7.87 -1.55
CA LEU A 21 -3.22 -6.52 -1.03
C LEU A 21 -3.62 -5.54 -2.13
N ALA A 22 -2.98 -5.61 -3.30
CA ALA A 22 -3.33 -4.78 -4.46
C ALA A 22 -4.78 -4.96 -4.93
N ALA A 23 -5.32 -6.19 -4.85
CA ALA A 23 -6.71 -6.49 -5.21
C ALA A 23 -7.75 -5.96 -4.21
N LEU A 24 -7.32 -5.63 -2.98
CA LEU A 24 -8.18 -5.08 -1.93
C LEU A 24 -8.23 -3.54 -1.94
N ILE A 25 -7.37 -2.89 -2.72
CA ILE A 25 -7.32 -1.44 -2.79
C ILE A 25 -8.58 -0.93 -3.52
N PRO A 26 -9.37 -0.04 -2.90
CA PRO A 26 -10.58 0.48 -3.51
C PRO A 26 -10.26 1.33 -4.74
N ASP A 27 -11.18 1.29 -5.71
CA ASP A 27 -11.12 2.13 -6.91
C ASP A 27 -11.00 3.61 -6.54
N GLY A 28 -10.06 4.31 -7.18
CA GLY A 28 -9.77 5.72 -6.93
C GLY A 28 -8.49 5.97 -6.13
N ILE A 29 -7.89 4.93 -5.52
CA ILE A 29 -6.58 5.03 -4.86
C ILE A 29 -5.48 4.55 -5.82
N SER A 30 -4.48 5.39 -6.04
CA SER A 30 -3.35 5.06 -6.93
C SER A 30 -2.41 4.08 -6.25
N SER A 31 -2.23 2.89 -6.82
CA SER A 31 -1.31 1.88 -6.30
C SER A 31 -0.42 1.28 -7.38
N ASN A 32 0.78 0.85 -6.97
CA ASN A 32 1.76 0.24 -7.85
C ASN A 32 2.42 -0.94 -7.14
N LEU A 33 2.33 -2.13 -7.75
CA LEU A 33 3.08 -3.31 -7.33
C LEU A 33 4.30 -3.47 -8.24
N SER A 34 5.48 -3.35 -7.66
CA SER A 34 6.77 -3.49 -8.34
C SER A 34 7.62 -4.59 -7.71
N GLN A 35 8.43 -5.29 -8.50
CA GLN A 35 9.41 -6.24 -7.97
C GLN A 35 10.61 -5.47 -7.42
N GLU A 36 10.90 -5.65 -6.13
CA GLU A 36 12.11 -5.14 -5.48
C GLU A 36 13.10 -6.30 -5.36
N SER A 37 13.99 -6.41 -6.35
CA SER A 37 15.11 -7.35 -6.30
C SER A 37 16.09 -6.86 -5.25
N ILE A 38 15.95 -7.33 -4.01
CA ILE A 38 17.00 -7.11 -3.02
C ILE A 38 18.13 -8.08 -3.36
N GLU A 39 19.30 -7.54 -3.68
CA GLU A 39 20.56 -8.30 -3.74
C GLU A 39 20.94 -8.76 -2.32
N GLN A 40 20.13 -9.62 -1.70
CA GLN A 40 20.55 -10.40 -0.55
C GLN A 40 21.15 -11.70 -1.06
N GLU A 41 22.29 -12.11 -0.47
CA GLU A 41 22.90 -13.42 -0.67
C GLU A 41 21.87 -14.52 -0.36
N GLY A 42 21.12 -14.96 -1.38
CA GLY A 42 19.96 -15.85 -1.20
C GLY A 42 18.85 -15.72 -2.25
N GLY A 43 18.85 -14.68 -3.10
CA GLY A 43 18.03 -14.64 -4.33
C GLY A 43 16.51 -14.56 -4.14
N ALA A 44 16.03 -14.17 -2.96
CA ALA A 44 14.60 -13.95 -2.75
C ALA A 44 14.18 -12.63 -3.41
N SER A 45 13.31 -12.71 -4.42
CA SER A 45 12.63 -11.53 -4.98
C SER A 45 11.59 -11.05 -3.98
N LEU A 46 11.74 -9.83 -3.47
CA LEU A 46 10.66 -9.16 -2.75
C LEU A 46 9.85 -8.33 -3.73
N TYR A 47 8.62 -8.04 -3.33
CA TYR A 47 7.71 -7.17 -4.06
C TYR A 47 7.37 -6.00 -3.16
N LYS A 48 7.40 -4.81 -3.73
CA LYS A 48 7.00 -3.55 -3.10
C LYS A 48 5.63 -3.15 -3.64
N LEU A 49 4.66 -2.97 -2.76
CA LEU A 49 3.39 -2.34 -3.05
C LEU A 49 3.41 -0.91 -2.51
N GLU A 50 3.29 0.07 -3.40
CA GLU A 50 3.23 1.49 -3.07
C GLU A 50 1.80 2.00 -3.30
N ILE A 51 1.24 2.68 -2.31
CA ILE A 51 -0.14 3.15 -2.33
C ILE A 51 -0.14 4.63 -1.99
N ASN A 52 -0.50 5.46 -2.96
CA ASN A 52 -0.60 6.89 -2.83
C ASN A 52 -2.03 7.25 -2.45
N VAL A 53 -2.19 7.84 -1.27
CA VAL A 53 -3.48 8.27 -0.73
C VAL A 53 -3.48 9.79 -0.65
N GLU A 54 -4.48 10.40 -1.27
CA GLU A 54 -4.69 11.84 -1.33
C GLU A 54 -6.06 12.17 -0.74
N ALA A 55 -6.16 13.27 -0.01
CA ALA A 55 -7.37 13.69 0.69
C ALA A 55 -7.42 15.21 0.88
N ASP A 56 -8.64 15.75 1.02
CA ASP A 56 -8.89 17.18 1.26
C ASP A 56 -8.68 17.59 2.74
N SER A 57 -8.46 16.62 3.64
CA SER A 57 -8.26 16.86 5.06
C SER A 57 -7.48 15.72 5.74
N LEU A 58 -6.70 16.04 6.77
CA LEU A 58 -5.99 15.02 7.58
C LEU A 58 -6.93 13.99 8.20
N GLN A 59 -8.17 14.37 8.53
CA GLN A 59 -9.14 13.45 9.10
C GLN A 59 -9.59 12.40 8.09
N GLU A 60 -9.84 12.82 6.85
CA GLU A 60 -10.17 11.93 5.74
C GLU A 60 -8.97 11.05 5.36
N LEU A 61 -7.77 11.64 5.27
CA LEU A 61 -6.53 10.91 5.05
C LEU A 61 -6.35 9.79 6.09
N ARG A 62 -6.52 10.13 7.38
CA ARG A 62 -6.41 9.15 8.47
C ARG A 62 -7.43 8.04 8.30
N GLN A 63 -8.68 8.37 7.98
CA GLN A 63 -9.73 7.37 7.84
C GLN A 63 -9.42 6.39 6.72
N ILE A 64 -9.03 6.89 5.53
CA ILE A 64 -8.66 6.04 4.39
C ILE A 64 -7.47 5.13 4.74
N VAL A 65 -6.46 5.68 5.40
CA VAL A 65 -5.28 4.90 5.84
C VAL A 65 -5.67 3.82 6.85
N ASP A 66 -6.54 4.12 7.82
CA ASP A 66 -7.00 3.17 8.84
C ASP A 66 -7.80 2.03 8.20
N ASP A 67 -8.72 2.35 7.28
CA ASP A 67 -9.47 1.36 6.49
C ASP A 67 -8.54 0.46 5.66
N LEU A 68 -7.54 1.02 4.98
CA LEU A 68 -6.54 0.24 4.23
C LEU A 68 -5.74 -0.69 5.16
N LEU A 69 -5.27 -0.19 6.30
CA LEU A 69 -4.51 -1.00 7.27
C LEU A 69 -5.37 -2.10 7.89
N ALA A 70 -6.67 -1.85 8.12
CA ALA A 70 -7.61 -2.85 8.60
C ALA A 70 -7.81 -3.97 7.56
N LEU A 71 -7.98 -3.62 6.28
CA LEU A 71 -8.08 -4.58 5.17
C LEU A 71 -6.81 -5.43 5.05
N PHE A 72 -5.63 -4.82 5.20
CA PHE A 72 -4.36 -5.53 5.11
C PHE A 72 -4.12 -6.44 6.31
N SER A 73 -4.57 -6.04 7.50
CA SER A 73 -4.46 -6.85 8.72
C SER A 73 -5.28 -8.15 8.64
N ASP A 74 -6.38 -8.16 7.88
CA ASP A 74 -7.18 -9.37 7.61
C ASP A 74 -6.41 -10.41 6.76
N GLN A 75 -5.43 -9.96 5.97
CA GLN A 75 -4.59 -10.82 5.13
C GLN A 75 -3.34 -11.36 5.85
N ASP A 76 -3.10 -10.96 7.11
CA ASP A 76 -1.97 -11.45 7.93
C ASP A 76 -2.28 -12.76 8.68
N GLN A 77 -3.52 -13.27 8.58
CA GLN A 77 -3.95 -14.56 9.16
C GLN A 77 -3.73 -15.76 8.22
#